data_AF-A0A838DPT2-F1
#
_entry.id   AF-A0A838DPT2-F1
#
_cell.length_a   1.000
_cell.length_b   1.000
_cell.length_c   1.000
_cell.angle_alpha   90.00
_cell.angle_beta   90.00
_cell.angle_gamma   90.00
#
_symmetry.space_group_name_H-M   'P 1'
#
loop_
_entity.id
_entity.type
_entity.pdbx_description
1 polymer ?
#
loop_
_entity_poly.entity_id
_entity_poly.type
_entity_poly.pdbx_seq_one_letter_code
_entity_poly.pdbx_strand_id
1 'polypeptide(L)' 'VTLEKGTEKFSATGVVLEEEERARVYAKQAALSPRFAEYEKTTTRKIPVVELVRK' A
#
# COMPACT_ATOMS: atom_id res chain seq x y z
N VAL A 1 9.57 2.56 11.23
CA VAL A 1 10.22 1.60 10.33
C VAL A 1 11.39 2.27 9.62
N THR A 2 12.35 1.51 9.11
CA THR A 2 13.47 2.05 8.30
C THR A 2 13.28 1.60 6.87
N LEU A 3 13.43 2.52 5.92
CA LEU A 3 13.24 2.29 4.50
C LEU A 3 14.53 2.52 3.73
N GLU A 4 14.71 1.73 2.68
CA GLU A 4 15.78 1.87 1.69
C GLU A 4 15.14 2.06 0.32
N LYS A 5 15.46 3.16 -0.36
CA LYS A 5 14.93 3.50 -1.68
C LYS A 5 16.06 4.03 -2.56
N GLY A 6 16.44 3.25 -3.57
CA GLY A 6 17.62 3.58 -4.37
C GLY A 6 18.87 3.61 -3.49
N THR A 7 19.54 4.76 -3.40
CA THR A 7 20.73 4.97 -2.55
C THR A 7 20.40 5.59 -1.19
N GLU A 8 19.15 5.93 -0.92
CA GLU A 8 18.73 6.57 0.33
C GLU A 8 18.31 5.56 1.39
N LYS A 9 18.67 5.85 2.65
CA LYS A 9 18.19 5.16 3.85
C LYS A 9 17.62 6.17 4.84
N PHE A 10 16.38 5.98 5.26
CA PHE A 10 15.69 6.92 6.15
C PHE A 10 14.66 6.24 7.05
N SER A 11 14.29 6.94 8.13
CA SER A 11 13.19 6.51 9.01
C SER A 11 11.85 6.96 8.46
N ALA A 12 10.83 6.13 8.64
CA ALA A 12 9.45 6.44 8.27
C ALA A 12 8.46 5.94 9.33
N THR A 13 7.27 6.51 9.32
CA THR A 13 6.09 6.05 10.05
C THR A 13 5.16 5.34 9.07
N GLY A 14 4.70 4.14 9.44
CA GLY A 14 3.69 3.42 8.68
C GLY A 14 2.29 3.73 9.21
N VAL A 15 1.39 4.14 8.34
CA VAL A 15 -0.01 4.47 8.66
C VAL A 15 -0.91 3.57 7.83
N VAL A 16 -1.78 2.78 8.47
CA VAL A 16 -2.78 2.00 7.73
C VAL A 16 -3.84 2.97 7.23
N LEU A 17 -4.13 2.93 5.92
CA LEU A 17 -5.12 3.80 5.32
C LEU A 17 -6.55 3.37 5.71
N GLU A 18 -7.38 4.36 5.99
CA GLU A 18 -8.84 4.21 6.14
C GLU A 18 -9.49 3.79 4.81
N GLU A 19 -10.67 3.19 4.89
CA GLU A 19 -11.26 2.46 3.75
C GLU A 19 -11.39 3.28 2.46
N GLU A 20 -11.83 4.54 2.53
CA GLU A 20 -12.00 5.38 1.35
C GLU A 20 -10.66 5.62 0.63
N GLU A 21 -9.64 6.00 1.38
CA GLU A 21 -8.32 6.26 0.81
C GLU A 21 -7.63 4.97 0.38
N ARG A 22 -7.78 3.91 1.18
CA ARG A 22 -7.31 2.55 0.86
C ARG A 22 -7.89 2.09 -0.46
N ALA A 23 -9.19 2.21 -0.67
CA ALA A 23 -9.87 1.83 -1.90
C ALA A 23 -9.33 2.62 -3.11
N ARG A 24 -9.18 3.95 -2.96
CA ARG A 24 -8.62 4.80 -4.02
C ARG A 24 -7.20 4.40 -4.41
N VAL A 25 -6.33 4.15 -3.43
CA VAL A 25 -4.92 3.78 -3.67
C VAL A 25 -4.81 2.36 -4.23
N TYR A 26 -5.58 1.42 -3.69
CA TYR A 26 -5.60 0.03 -4.17
C TYR A 26 -6.07 -0.06 -5.63
N ALA A 27 -7.10 0.70 -6.00
CA ALA A 27 -7.60 0.77 -7.37
C ALA A 27 -6.53 1.29 -8.35
N LYS A 28 -5.75 2.31 -7.96
CA LYS A 28 -4.61 2.80 -8.76
C LYS A 28 -3.56 1.72 -8.95
N GLN A 29 -3.24 0.97 -7.91
CA GLN A 29 -2.27 -0.14 -8.00
C GLN A 29 -2.79 -1.28 -8.89
N ALA A 30 -4.07 -1.63 -8.79
CA ALA A 30 -4.70 -2.64 -9.64
C ALA A 30 -4.76 -2.24 -11.12
N ALA A 31 -4.89 -0.95 -11.42
CA ALA A 31 -4.82 -0.43 -12.79
C ALA A 31 -3.42 -0.57 -13.40
N LEU A 32 -2.36 -0.40 -12.59
CA LEU A 32 -0.96 -0.58 -13.02
C LEU A 32 -0.54 -2.06 -13.04
N SER A 33 -1.08 -2.86 -12.14
CA SER A 33 -0.77 -4.27 -11.98
C SER A 33 -2.05 -5.07 -11.71
N PRO A 34 -2.66 -5.66 -12.76
CA PRO A 34 -3.95 -6.34 -12.65
C PRO A 34 -4.00 -7.47 -11.62
N ARG A 35 -2.85 -8.06 -11.29
CA ARG A 35 -2.74 -9.12 -10.26
C ARG A 35 -3.24 -8.67 -8.88
N PHE A 36 -3.18 -7.38 -8.56
CA PHE A 36 -3.73 -6.87 -7.31
C PHE A 36 -5.27 -7.03 -7.26
N ALA A 37 -5.98 -6.90 -8.38
CA ALA A 37 -7.41 -7.17 -8.42
C ALA A 37 -7.71 -8.66 -8.16
N GLU A 38 -6.84 -9.57 -8.61
CA GLU A 38 -6.97 -11.01 -8.33
C GLU A 38 -6.75 -11.31 -6.85
N TYR A 39 -5.77 -10.67 -6.21
CA TYR A 39 -5.52 -10.82 -4.77
C TYR A 39 -6.71 -10.39 -3.94
N GLU A 40 -7.35 -9.27 -4.26
CA GLU A 40 -8.54 -8.81 -3.55
C GLU A 40 -9.73 -9.76 -3.73
N LYS A 41 -9.88 -10.39 -4.90
CA LYS A 41 -10.96 -11.35 -5.17
C LYS A 41 -10.79 -12.70 -4.47
N THR A 42 -9.54 -13.12 -4.23
CA THR A 42 -9.21 -14.48 -3.78
C THR A 42 -9.04 -14.59 -2.27
N THR A 43 -9.23 -13.49 -1.54
CA THR A 43 -9.09 -13.47 -0.08
C THR A 43 -10.39 -13.03 0.59
N THR A 44 -10.57 -13.44 1.84
CA THR A 44 -11.73 -13.05 2.67
C THR A 44 -11.45 -11.81 3.52
N ARG A 45 -10.18 -11.43 3.69
CA ARG A 45 -9.77 -10.26 4.47
C ARG A 45 -9.57 -9.05 3.58
N LYS A 46 -9.88 -7.87 4.09
CA LYS A 46 -9.53 -6.63 3.42
C LYS A 46 -8.00 -6.49 3.40
N ILE A 47 -7.40 -6.44 2.22
CA ILE A 47 -5.94 -6.28 2.08
C ILE A 47 -5.56 -4.87 2.58
N PRO A 48 -4.73 -4.74 3.63
CA PRO A 48 -4.36 -3.43 4.16
C PRO A 48 -3.44 -2.70 3.18
N VAL A 49 -3.59 -1.39 3.10
CA VAL A 49 -2.66 -0.50 2.40
C VAL A 49 -2.03 0.41 3.45
N VAL A 50 -0.70 0.50 3.44
CA VAL A 50 0.07 1.25 4.43
C VAL A 50 0.78 2.41 3.72
N GLU A 51 0.45 3.63 4.12
CA GLU A 51 1.21 4.81 3.75
C GLU A 51 2.51 4.85 4.56
N LEU A 52 3.61 5.18 3.88
CA LEU A 52 4.93 5.31 4.46
C LEU A 52 5.34 6.79 4.46
N VAL A 53 5.20 7.45 5.61
CA VAL A 53 5.51 8.87 5.78
C VAL A 53 6.96 9.00 6.25
N ARG A 54 7.83 9.60 5.43
CA ARG A 54 9.22 9.89 5.78
C ARG A 54 9.27 10.85 6.97
N LYS A 55 10.17 10.57 7.92
CA LYS A 55 10.49 11.46 9.04
C LYS A 55 11.50 12.53 8.66
#